data_AF-A0A452XIE1-F1
#
_entry.id   AF-A0A452XIE1-F1
#
_cell.length_a   1.000
_cell.length_b   1.000
_cell.length_c   1.000
_cell.angle_alpha   90.00
_cell.angle_beta   90.00
_cell.angle_gamma   90.00
#
_symmetry.space_group_name_H-M   'P 1'
#
loop_
_entity.id
_entity.type
_entity.pdbx_description
1 polymer ?
#
loop_
_entity_poly.entity_id
_entity_poly.type
_entity_poly.pdbx_seq_one_letter_code
_entity_poly.pdbx_strand_id
1 'polypeptide(L)'
;MLWYLGFSDLHGDRPRPLPRIKELQGATDITERAGSPSWDYVENEGWKWVKPPPISKKPAQSGDPETDKQFRKYQKRAHMSMNERLLKG
;
A
#
# COMPACT_ATOMS: atom_id res chain seq x y z
N MET A 1 20.55 49.13 26.04
CA MET A 1 20.08 47.73 25.96
C MET A 1 18.56 47.72 26.08
N LEU A 2 17.86 48.00 24.98
CA LEU A 2 16.41 47.82 24.86
C LEU A 2 16.15 47.09 23.55
N TRP A 3 16.04 45.77 23.73
CA TRP A 3 15.43 44.72 22.95
C TRP A 3 14.78 45.09 21.60
N TYR A 4 15.33 44.46 20.57
CA TYR A 4 14.69 44.11 19.31
C TYR A 4 13.38 43.35 19.57
N LEU A 5 12.22 44.00 19.41
CA LEU A 5 10.90 43.34 19.36
C LEU A 5 9.96 44.00 18.33
N GLY A 6 10.49 44.74 17.35
CA GLY A 6 9.66 45.52 16.41
C GLY A 6 9.48 44.94 14.99
N PHE A 7 10.32 43.99 14.56
CA PHE A 7 10.42 43.66 13.12
C PHE A 7 9.94 42.25 12.72
N SER A 8 9.67 41.33 13.65
CA SER A 8 9.28 39.96 13.29
C SER A 8 7.81 39.82 12.86
N ASP A 9 6.90 40.71 13.32
CA ASP A 9 5.45 40.59 13.05
C ASP A 9 5.01 41.13 11.67
N LEU A 10 5.89 41.93 11.04
CA LEU A 10 5.63 42.55 9.74
C LEU A 10 6.02 41.65 8.56
N HIS A 11 6.98 40.74 8.75
CA HIS A 11 7.54 39.90 7.69
C HIS A 11 7.61 38.40 8.04
N GLY A 12 7.17 38.00 9.23
CA GLY A 12 7.10 36.58 9.60
C GLY A 12 6.07 35.84 8.76
N ASP A 13 6.37 34.57 8.45
CA ASP A 13 5.42 33.64 7.87
C ASP A 13 4.23 33.50 8.83
N ARG A 14 3.13 34.18 8.50
CA ARG A 14 1.87 33.97 9.20
C ARG A 14 1.35 32.60 8.79
N PRO A 15 0.78 31.82 9.73
CA PRO A 15 0.19 30.54 9.38
C PRO A 15 -0.81 30.77 8.26
N ARG A 16 -0.57 30.14 7.11
CA ARG A 16 -1.45 30.26 5.95
C ARG A 16 -2.85 29.79 6.38
N PRO A 17 -3.91 30.57 6.12
CA PRO A 17 -5.25 30.10 6.41
C PRO A 17 -5.51 28.83 5.60
N LEU A 18 -6.05 27.80 6.25
CA LEU A 18 -6.41 26.57 5.57
C LEU A 18 -7.42 26.87 4.46
N PRO A 19 -7.24 26.31 3.25
CA PRO A 19 -8.19 26.52 2.17
C PRO A 19 -9.56 25.95 2.56
N ARG A 20 -10.63 26.68 2.24
CA ARG A 20 -12.00 26.17 2.39
C ARG A 20 -12.29 25.21 1.25
N ILE A 21 -12.21 23.92 1.51
CA ILE A 21 -12.52 22.86 0.55
C ILE A 21 -14.00 22.51 0.70
N LYS A 22 -14.83 22.98 -0.24
CA LYS A 22 -16.30 22.73 -0.23
C LYS A 22 -16.64 21.24 -0.27
N GLU A 23 -15.78 20.43 -0.87
CA GLU A 23 -15.94 18.97 -0.97
C GLU A 23 -15.77 18.24 0.36
N LEU A 24 -15.11 18.88 1.34
CA LEU A 24 -14.96 18.34 2.70
C LEU A 24 -16.07 18.82 3.66
N GLN A 25 -17.07 19.55 3.15
CA GLN A 25 -18.20 20.01 3.94
C GLN A 25 -19.10 18.81 4.30
N GLY A 26 -18.89 18.24 5.49
CA GLY A 26 -19.55 17.00 5.95
C GLY A 26 -18.62 15.79 6.03
N ALA A 27 -17.33 15.95 5.72
CA ALA A 27 -16.35 14.90 5.97
C ALA A 27 -16.28 14.60 7.48
N THR A 28 -16.39 13.32 7.83
CA THR A 28 -16.11 12.86 9.20
C THR A 28 -14.61 12.81 9.37
N ASP A 29 -14.09 13.53 10.37
CA ASP A 29 -12.69 13.42 10.75
C ASP A 29 -12.49 12.06 11.43
N ILE A 30 -11.98 11.09 10.68
CA ILE A 30 -11.68 9.75 11.19
C ILE A 30 -10.19 9.74 11.52
N THR A 31 -9.88 10.06 12.77
CA THR A 31 -8.53 9.98 13.32
C THR A 31 -8.16 8.55 13.70
N GLU A 32 -9.15 7.69 13.91
CA GLU A 32 -8.97 6.30 14.31
C GLU A 32 -8.89 5.37 13.10
N ARG A 33 -7.78 4.65 13.00
CA ARG A 33 -7.61 3.62 11.97
C ARG A 33 -8.38 2.37 12.36
N ALA A 34 -9.27 1.90 11.50
CA ALA A 34 -10.06 0.68 11.72
C ALA A 34 -9.23 -0.62 11.77
N GLY A 35 -7.94 -0.59 11.41
CA GLY A 35 -7.08 -1.76 11.43
C GLY A 35 -5.61 -1.41 11.55
N SER A 36 -4.78 -2.44 11.73
CA SER A 36 -3.33 -2.27 11.86
C SER A 36 -2.73 -1.61 10.61
N PRO A 37 -1.72 -0.74 10.77
CA PRO A 37 -1.02 -0.14 9.64
C PRO A 37 -0.23 -1.21 8.86
N SER A 38 -0.08 -1.03 7.55
CA SER A 38 0.78 -1.91 6.74
C SER A 38 2.27 -1.64 7.01
N TRP A 39 2.60 -0.45 7.52
CA TRP A 39 3.94 0.05 7.75
C TRP A 39 3.99 0.67 9.14
N ASP A 40 4.87 0.18 10.00
CA ASP A 40 4.97 0.62 11.40
C ASP A 40 6.42 0.78 11.82
N TYR A 41 6.63 1.54 12.90
CA TYR A 41 7.94 1.73 13.48
C TYR A 41 8.20 0.66 14.54
N VAL A 42 9.23 -0.16 14.31
CA VAL A 42 9.69 -1.14 15.28
C VAL A 42 10.92 -0.61 15.98
N GLU A 43 10.84 -0.47 17.29
CA GLU A 43 11.78 0.29 18.14
C GLU A 43 13.26 -0.06 17.93
N ASN A 44 13.57 -1.29 17.50
CA ASN A 44 14.94 -1.75 17.24
C ASN A 44 15.30 -1.94 15.75
N GLU A 45 14.32 -1.91 14.85
CA GLU A 45 14.50 -2.21 13.42
C GLU A 45 14.16 -1.00 12.52
N GLY A 46 13.49 0.00 13.08
CA GLY A 46 12.97 1.15 12.35
C GLY A 46 11.67 0.86 11.60
N TRP A 47 11.43 1.65 10.58
CA TRP A 47 10.23 1.60 9.76
C TRP A 47 10.19 0.35 8.87
N LYS A 48 9.18 -0.52 9.03
CA LYS A 48 9.07 -1.77 8.27
C LYS A 48 7.63 -2.14 7.88
N TRP A 49 7.52 -3.04 6.90
CA TRP A 49 6.25 -3.69 6.56
C TRP A 49 5.82 -4.60 7.72
N VAL A 50 4.72 -4.26 8.40
CA VAL A 50 4.13 -5.12 9.44
C VAL A 50 3.17 -6.14 8.84
N LYS A 51 2.50 -5.78 7.76
CA LYS A 51 1.64 -6.73 7.03
C LYS A 51 2.46 -7.49 5.99
N PRO A 52 2.40 -8.83 5.98
CA PRO A 52 3.07 -9.59 4.94
C PRO A 52 2.48 -9.24 3.57
N PRO A 53 3.30 -9.27 2.50
CA PRO A 53 2.79 -9.05 1.15
C PRO A 53 1.72 -10.09 0.83
N PRO A 54 0.70 -9.73 0.03
CA PRO A 54 -0.31 -10.69 -0.40
C PRO A 54 0.37 -11.83 -1.16
N ILE A 55 -0.09 -13.06 -0.91
CA ILE A 55 0.47 -14.26 -1.53
C ILE A 55 0.33 -14.10 -3.06
N SER A 56 1.47 -14.19 -3.74
CA SER A 56 1.53 -14.13 -5.20
C SER A 56 0.65 -15.25 -5.78
N LYS A 57 -0.24 -14.89 -6.72
CA LYS A 57 -1.00 -15.88 -7.50
C LYS A 57 -0.12 -16.63 -8.52
N LYS A 58 1.15 -16.24 -8.66
CA LYS A 58 2.09 -16.93 -9.53
C LYS A 58 2.56 -18.21 -8.84
N PRO A 59 2.42 -19.37 -9.48
CA PRO A 59 3.00 -20.59 -8.96
C PRO A 59 4.53 -20.47 -8.92
N ALA A 60 5.11 -20.57 -7.72
CA ALA A 60 6.55 -20.71 -7.56
C ALA A 60 6.93 -22.19 -7.76
N GLN A 61 7.98 -22.48 -8.54
CA GLN A 61 8.53 -23.83 -8.59
C GLN A 61 9.08 -24.17 -7.20
N SER A 62 8.52 -25.20 -6.58
CA SER A 62 8.83 -25.58 -5.20
C SER A 62 10.06 -26.50 -5.12
N GLY A 63 10.56 -26.98 -6.27
CA GLY A 63 11.64 -27.97 -6.34
C GLY A 63 11.22 -29.40 -5.99
N ASP A 64 9.96 -29.60 -5.59
CA ASP A 64 9.36 -30.92 -5.42
C ASP A 64 8.81 -31.41 -6.78
N PRO A 65 9.24 -32.59 -7.28
CA PRO A 65 8.89 -33.06 -8.61
C PRO A 65 7.39 -33.28 -8.83
N GLU A 66 6.59 -33.53 -7.77
CA GLU A 66 5.16 -33.80 -7.93
C GLU A 66 4.35 -32.51 -8.06
N THR A 67 4.63 -31.52 -7.21
CA THR A 67 4.04 -30.17 -7.35
C THR A 67 4.48 -29.48 -8.66
N ASP A 68 5.73 -29.65 -9.08
CA ASP A 68 6.26 -29.10 -10.33
C ASP A 68 5.65 -29.74 -11.60
N LYS A 69 5.16 -30.99 -11.53
CA LYS A 69 4.37 -31.59 -12.63
C LYS A 69 3.01 -30.92 -12.77
N GLN A 70 2.34 -30.64 -11.65
CA GLN A 70 1.03 -29.97 -11.66
C GLN A 70 1.16 -28.54 -12.18
N PHE A 71 2.21 -27.81 -11.78
CA PHE A 71 2.50 -26.48 -12.32
C PHE A 71 2.72 -26.50 -13.84
N ARG A 72 3.51 -27.43 -14.35
CA ARG A 72 3.72 -27.61 -15.80
C ARG A 72 2.43 -27.91 -16.55
N LYS A 73 1.54 -28.74 -15.99
CA LYS A 73 0.22 -29.01 -16.58
C LYS A 73 -0.67 -27.76 -16.59
N TYR A 74 -0.69 -27.00 -15.49
CA TYR A 74 -1.48 -25.78 -15.38
C TYR A 74 -1.00 -24.69 -16.36
N GLN A 75 0.31 -24.47 -16.46
CA GLN A 75 0.90 -23.53 -17.40
C GLN A 75 0.60 -23.92 -18.87
N LYS A 76 0.69 -25.21 -19.20
CA LYS A 76 0.29 -25.71 -20.54
C LYS A 76 -1.18 -25.41 -20.82
N ARG A 77 -2.09 -25.68 -19.87
CA ARG A 77 -3.52 -25.38 -20.01
C ARG A 77 -3.82 -23.89 -20.13
N ALA A 78 -3.05 -23.02 -19.45
CA ALA A 78 -3.20 -21.58 -19.54
C ALA A 78 -2.78 -21.02 -20.92
N HIS A 79 -1.84 -21.69 -21.60
CA HIS A 79 -1.40 -21.33 -22.96
C HIS A 79 -2.31 -21.91 -24.06
N MET A 80 -3.24 -22.82 -23.75
CA MET A 80 -4.18 -23.34 -24.75
C MET A 80 -5.36 -22.40 -24.98
N SER A 81 -5.81 -22.36 -26.23
CA SER A 81 -7.05 -21.70 -26.64
C SER A 81 -8.26 -22.28 -25.89
N MET A 82 -9.25 -21.44 -25.55
CA MET A 82 -10.48 -21.89 -24.87
C MET A 82 -11.20 -23.01 -25.65
N ASN A 83 -11.20 -22.95 -26.98
CA ASN A 83 -11.83 -23.96 -27.82
C ASN A 83 -11.14 -25.31 -27.65
N GLU A 84 -9.80 -25.33 -27.66
CA GLU A 84 -8.99 -26.53 -27.49
C GLU A 84 -9.18 -27.18 -26.10
N ARG A 85 -9.42 -26.34 -25.08
CA ARG A 85 -9.73 -26.82 -23.71
C ARG A 85 -11.08 -27.50 -23.61
N LEU A 86 -12.07 -27.08 -24.39
CA LEU A 86 -13.45 -27.60 -24.34
C LEU A 86 -13.64 -28.83 -25.23
N LEU A 87 -12.84 -28.96 -26.30
CA LEU A 87 -12.91 -30.07 -27.24
C LEU A 87 -12.25 -31.37 -26.73
N LYS A 88 -11.42 -31.27 -25.68
CA LYS A 88 -10.74 -32.41 -25.05
C LYS A 88 -11.56 -32.95 -23.88
N GLY A 89 -12.79 -33.36 -24.18
CA GLY A 89 -13.69 -34.11 -23.28
C GLY A 89 -13.38 -35.59 -23.29
#